data_AF-A0A2U9NMA4-F1
#
_entry.id   AF-A0A2U9NMA4-F1
#
_cell.length_a   1.000
_cell.length_b   1.000
_cell.length_c   1.000
_cell.angle_alpha   90.00
_cell.angle_beta   90.00
_cell.angle_gamma   90.00
#
_symmetry.space_group_name_H-M   'P 1'
#
loop_
_entity.id
_entity.type
_entity.pdbx_description
1 polymer ?
#
loop_
_entity_poly.entity_id
_entity_poly.type
_entity_poly.pdbx_seq_one_letter_code
_entity_poly.pdbx_strand_id
1 'polypeptide(L)' 'MTKRTLSNKSRYSLLRLFGFRARMATARGRKIIRSRRKKGRKI' A
#
# COMPACT_ATOMS: atom_id res chain seq x y z
N MET A 1 -21.17 -20.11 0.95
CA MET A 1 -20.03 -19.18 0.83
C MET A 1 -20.30 -17.94 1.65
N THR A 2 -19.55 -17.70 2.72
CA THR A 2 -19.71 -16.49 3.54
C THR A 2 -18.76 -15.39 3.07
N LYS A 3 -19.25 -14.14 3.02
CA LYS A 3 -18.44 -12.97 2.64
C LYS A 3 -17.26 -12.82 3.61
N ARG A 4 -16.04 -12.70 3.09
CA ARG A 4 -14.82 -12.47 3.86
C ARG A 4 -14.42 -10.99 3.79
N THR A 5 -13.72 -10.51 4.83
CA THR A 5 -13.41 -9.07 5.04
C THR A 5 -12.52 -8.48 3.95
N LEU A 6 -11.55 -9.23 3.43
CA LEU A 6 -10.72 -8.80 2.30
C LEU A 6 -11.41 -9.15 0.97
N SER A 7 -12.37 -8.34 0.54
CA SER A 7 -13.11 -8.55 -0.71
C SER A 7 -12.51 -7.81 -1.93
N ASN A 8 -11.70 -6.77 -1.73
CA ASN A 8 -11.13 -5.95 -2.81
C ASN A 8 -9.77 -6.50 -3.30
N LYS A 9 -9.77 -7.72 -3.86
CA LYS A 9 -8.53 -8.45 -4.21
C LYS A 9 -8.04 -8.30 -5.66
N SER A 10 -8.73 -7.54 -6.52
CA SER A 10 -8.23 -7.37 -7.89
C SER A 10 -6.90 -6.61 -7.89
N ARG A 11 -5.98 -7.01 -8.76
CA ARG A 11 -4.64 -6.41 -8.90
C ARG A 11 -4.74 -4.89 -9.09
N TYR A 12 -5.71 -4.44 -9.89
CA TYR A 12 -5.95 -3.02 -10.13
C TYR A 12 -6.37 -2.27 -8.86
N SER A 13 -7.34 -2.80 -8.10
CA SER A 13 -7.82 -2.18 -6.86
C SER A 13 -6.71 -2.06 -5.81
N LEU A 14 -5.85 -3.08 -5.70
CA LEU A 14 -4.71 -3.07 -4.79
C LEU A 14 -3.62 -2.06 -5.19
N LEU A 15 -3.26 -2.00 -6.48
CA LEU A 15 -2.24 -1.06 -6.96
C LEU A 15 -2.71 0.40 -6.84
N ARG A 16 -3.99 0.66 -7.10
CA ARG A 16 -4.58 2.00 -6.97
C ARG A 16 -4.55 2.49 -5.51
N LEU A 17 -4.85 1.60 -4.55
CA LEU A 17 -4.97 1.98 -3.14
C LEU A 17 -3.64 1.92 -2.38
N PHE A 18 -2.82 0.88 -2.63
CA PHE A 18 -1.63 0.58 -1.83
C PHE A 18 -0.32 0.68 -2.59
N GLY A 19 -0.35 0.84 -3.91
CA GLY A 19 0.84 0.86 -4.77
C GLY A 19 1.81 2.00 -4.45
N PHE A 20 3.05 1.87 -4.94
CA PHE A 20 4.12 2.83 -4.71
C PHE A 20 3.74 4.27 -5.12
N ARG A 21 3.11 4.42 -6.30
CA ARG A 21 2.65 5.73 -6.81
C ARG A 21 1.62 6.37 -5.88
N ALA A 22 0.66 5.58 -5.37
CA ALA A 22 -0.33 6.06 -4.40
C ALA A 22 0.34 6.53 -3.07
N ARG A 23 1.43 5.87 -2.65
CA ARG A 23 2.23 6.33 -1.49
C ARG A 23 2.99 7.61 -1.77
N MET A 24 3.47 7.83 -2.99
CA MET A 24 4.23 9.04 -3.33
C MET A 24 3.35 10.28 -3.51
N ALA A 25 2.08 10.11 -3.88
CA ALA A 25 1.14 11.21 -4.10
C ALA A 25 0.84 12.05 -2.83
N THR A 26 0.98 11.47 -1.63
CA THR A 26 0.63 12.15 -0.37
C THR A 26 1.87 12.43 0.49
N ALA A 27 1.84 13.52 1.26
CA ALA A 27 2.91 13.83 2.22
C ALA A 27 3.08 12.72 3.27
N ARG A 28 1.97 12.16 3.79
CA ARG A 28 1.98 11.05 4.74
C ARG A 28 2.56 9.78 4.13
N GLY A 29 2.19 9.44 2.89
CA GLY A 29 2.70 8.26 2.22
C GLY A 29 4.21 8.32 1.98
N ARG A 30 4.76 9.49 1.63
CA ARG A 30 6.21 9.72 1.55
C ARG A 30 6.92 9.46 2.88
N LYS A 31 6.36 9.94 4.00
CA LYS A 31 6.90 9.67 5.35
C LYS A 31 6.91 8.17 5.68
N ILE A 32 5.87 7.43 5.30
CA ILE A 32 5.80 5.96 5.50
C ILE A 32 6.89 5.24 4.71
N ILE A 33 7.13 5.60 3.46
CA ILE A 33 8.19 4.97 2.67
C ILE A 33 9.57 5.27 3.26
N ARG A 34 9.81 6.50 3.73
CA ARG A 34 11.04 6.87 4.43
C ARG A 34 11.27 6.02 5.69
N SER A 35 10.25 5.84 6.53
CA SER A 35 10.40 5.03 7.76
C SER A 35 10.62 3.55 7.45
N ARG A 36 9.97 3.01 6.40
CA ARG A 36 10.18 1.63 5.95
C ARG A 36 11.60 1.40 5.42
N ARG A 37 12.14 2.34 4.64
CA ARG A 37 13.53 2.30 4.16
C ARG A 37 14.53 2.42 5.31
N LYS A 38 14.31 3.35 6.25
CA LYS A 38 15.14 3.47 7.47
C LYS A 38 15.16 2.18 8.29
N LYS A 39 14.03 1.47 8.38
CA LYS A 39 13.95 0.16 9.04
C LYS A 39 14.60 -0.98 8.24
N GLY A 40 14.98 -0.75 6.98
CA GLY A 40 15.56 -1.80 6.12
C GLY A 40 14.57 -2.88 5.70
N ARG A 41 13.26 -2.57 5.62
CA ARG A 41 12.28 -3.57 5.18
C ARG A 41 12.50 -3.94 3.72
N LYS A 42 12.95 -5.17 3.47
CA LYS A 42 12.90 -5.84 2.16
C LYS A 42 11.41 -6.08 1.85
N ILE A 43 10.87 -5.30 0.92
CA ILE A 43 9.48 -5.44 0.44
C ILE A 43 9.52 -6.37 -0.76
#